data_AF-A0A540M6L5-F1
#
_entry.id   AF-A0A540M6L5-F1
#
_cell.length_a   1.000
_cell.length_b   1.000
_cell.length_c   1.000
_cell.angle_alpha   90.00
_cell.angle_beta   90.00
_cell.angle_gamma   90.00
#
_symmetry.space_group_name_H-M   'P 1'
#
loop_
_entity.id
_entity.type
_entity.pdbx_description
1 polymer ?
#
loop_
_entity_poly.entity_id
_entity_poly.type
_entity_poly.pdbx_seq_one_letter_code
_entity_poly.pdbx_strand_id
1 'polypeptide(L)'
;MAPVALFILSVLSHLMVLHSAEYSAEEPAKHCPGHFCNDIVGDISFPFRSPGDPLGCGLFTVDCSEPDGPKIQLKEGGYWYEFQGPLSNSIFIKDRNLADRLEKDRCDGSVFDDLSLPSAFPIPEVALFTHNHTLFICGATLDKNSYPQLNDSCRNDTIQVPITYYMASSNSSLPSPPPPECNTIQVPVLPAQPITFSSLTAEFSLQVLNLECNICHVREGECLVEEGKFKCTTREIVHVAGDKQLKLMLGLVGAASVIIVLVVVCCFFWKKRIQKHQIVEAFLKNYGPL
;
A
#
# COMPACT_ATOMS: atom_id res chain seq x y z
N MET A 1 -4.49 -2.32 61.42
CA MET A 1 -4.11 -3.20 60.30
C MET A 1 -4.88 -2.87 59.01
N ALA A 2 -6.16 -2.48 59.08
CA ALA A 2 -6.96 -2.03 57.94
C ALA A 2 -6.37 -0.92 57.02
N PRO A 3 -5.69 0.14 57.52
CA PRO A 3 -5.20 1.21 56.63
C PRO A 3 -3.99 0.78 55.79
N VAL A 4 -3.21 -0.19 56.26
CA VAL A 4 -2.04 -0.72 55.53
C VAL A 4 -2.50 -1.58 54.37
N ALA A 5 -3.55 -2.39 54.57
CA ALA A 5 -4.14 -3.21 53.51
C ALA A 5 -4.76 -2.37 52.38
N LEU A 6 -5.45 -1.27 52.72
CA LEU A 6 -6.00 -0.34 51.73
C LEU A 6 -4.91 0.37 50.93
N PHE A 7 -3.80 0.73 51.58
CA PHE A 7 -2.65 1.34 50.89
C PHE A 7 -2.00 0.38 49.90
N ILE A 8 -1.79 -0.88 50.30
CA ILE A 8 -1.23 -1.92 49.43
C ILE A 8 -2.15 -2.18 48.23
N LEU A 9 -3.47 -2.28 48.45
CA LEU A 9 -4.44 -2.47 47.36
C LEU A 9 -4.47 -1.30 46.37
N SER A 10 -4.36 -0.07 46.85
CA SER A 10 -4.28 1.12 45.98
C SER A 10 -3.00 1.16 45.15
N VAL A 11 -1.86 0.79 45.74
CA VAL A 11 -0.59 0.74 44.99
C VAL A 11 -0.63 -0.38 43.93
N LEU A 12 -1.18 -1.54 44.26
CA LEU A 12 -1.31 -2.67 43.33
C LEU A 12 -2.30 -2.38 42.19
N SER A 13 -3.40 -1.66 42.44
CA SER A 13 -4.33 -1.28 41.38
C SER A 13 -3.71 -0.29 40.40
N HIS A 14 -2.90 0.67 40.88
CA HIS A 14 -2.16 1.58 40.01
C HIS A 14 -1.06 0.87 39.19
N LEU A 15 -0.38 -0.13 39.77
CA LEU A 15 0.57 -0.98 39.05
C LEU A 15 -0.10 -1.83 37.97
N MET A 16 -1.30 -2.36 38.22
CA MET A 16 -2.06 -3.12 37.22
C MET A 16 -2.58 -2.24 36.07
N VAL A 17 -2.98 -0.99 36.35
CA VAL A 17 -3.34 -0.02 35.30
C VAL A 17 -2.13 0.39 34.46
N LEU A 18 -0.94 0.49 35.06
CA LEU A 18 0.32 0.74 34.34
C LEU A 18 0.78 -0.45 33.50
N HIS A 19 0.57 -1.69 33.97
CA HIS A 19 0.86 -2.89 33.19
C HIS A 19 -0.14 -3.14 32.05
N SER A 20 -1.40 -2.69 32.19
CA SER A 20 -2.40 -2.79 31.13
C SER A 20 -2.19 -1.75 30.00
N ALA A 21 -1.25 -0.82 30.15
CA ALA A 21 -0.79 0.08 29.10
C ALA A 21 0.39 -0.51 28.29
N GLU A 22 0.56 -1.83 28.34
CA GLU A 22 1.42 -2.57 27.43
C GLU A 22 0.80 -2.53 26.04
N TYR A 23 1.27 -1.53 25.28
CA TYR A 23 1.42 -1.47 23.83
C TYR A 23 0.64 -2.57 23.09
N SER A 24 -0.47 -2.20 22.46
CA SER A 24 -0.88 -2.95 21.27
C SER A 24 0.31 -2.95 20.33
N ALA A 25 0.90 -4.12 20.12
CA ALA A 25 1.84 -4.33 19.04
C ALA A 25 1.06 -4.13 17.73
N GLU A 26 0.89 -2.87 17.32
CA GLU A 26 0.68 -2.58 15.92
C GLU A 26 1.88 -3.19 15.21
N GLU A 27 1.62 -4.11 14.27
CA GLU A 27 2.68 -4.66 13.44
C GLU A 27 3.50 -3.49 12.89
N PRO A 28 4.84 -3.58 12.88
CA PRO A 28 5.66 -2.51 12.35
C PRO A 28 5.14 -2.18 10.95
N ALA A 29 4.68 -0.95 10.76
CA ALA A 29 4.12 -0.49 9.50
C ALA A 29 5.09 -0.94 8.39
N LYS A 30 4.59 -1.72 7.42
CA LYS A 30 5.38 -2.19 6.28
C LYS A 30 5.85 -0.97 5.51
N HIS A 31 7.02 -0.47 5.86
CA HIS A 31 7.60 0.70 5.22
C HIS A 31 8.11 0.31 3.83
N CYS A 32 7.76 1.13 2.85
CA CYS A 32 8.22 0.98 1.49
C CYS A 32 9.46 1.86 1.30
N PRO A 33 10.66 1.27 1.20
CA PRO A 33 11.86 2.06 1.01
C PRO A 33 11.74 2.86 -0.29
N GLY A 34 11.97 4.18 -0.20
CA GLY A 34 12.13 5.01 -1.38
C GLY A 34 13.47 4.69 -2.04
N HIS A 35 13.46 4.45 -3.35
CA HIS A 35 14.67 4.15 -4.12
C HIS A 35 14.86 5.17 -5.23
N PHE A 36 15.99 5.87 -5.23
CA PHE A 36 16.35 6.73 -6.34
C PHE A 36 16.87 5.88 -7.50
N CYS A 37 16.24 6.01 -8.68
CA CYS A 37 16.63 5.25 -9.87
C CYS A 37 17.79 5.93 -10.62
N ASN A 38 17.52 7.11 -11.21
CA ASN A 38 18.49 7.97 -11.88
C ASN A 38 17.88 9.37 -12.09
N ASP A 39 18.65 10.30 -12.66
CA ASP A 39 18.22 11.69 -12.87
C ASP A 39 17.02 11.85 -13.85
N ILE A 40 16.75 10.86 -14.70
CA ILE A 40 15.68 10.90 -15.71
C ILE A 40 14.38 10.34 -15.13
N VAL A 41 14.47 9.22 -14.42
CA VAL A 41 13.36 8.43 -13.86
C VAL A 41 12.90 9.01 -12.52
N GLY A 42 13.85 9.44 -11.69
CA GLY A 42 13.60 9.96 -10.35
C GLY A 42 13.44 8.87 -9.28
N ASP A 43 12.69 9.21 -8.24
CA ASP A 43 12.41 8.31 -7.11
C ASP A 43 11.30 7.30 -7.45
N ILE A 44 11.57 6.04 -7.14
CA ILE A 44 10.59 4.96 -7.18
C ILE A 44 9.73 5.08 -5.93
N SER A 45 8.44 5.27 -6.16
CA SER A 45 7.40 5.30 -5.15
C SER A 45 6.12 4.74 -5.73
N PHE A 46 5.15 4.40 -4.88
CA PHE A 46 3.85 3.90 -5.32
C PHE A 46 3.28 4.77 -6.46
N PRO A 47 2.75 4.19 -7.56
CA PRO A 47 2.41 2.78 -7.79
C PRO A 47 3.58 1.89 -8.24
N PHE A 48 4.81 2.38 -8.18
CA PHE A 48 6.02 1.66 -8.56
C PHE A 48 6.74 1.08 -7.34
N ARG A 49 7.46 -0.02 -7.55
CA ARG A 49 8.33 -0.64 -6.56
C ARG A 49 9.62 -1.13 -7.20
N SER A 50 10.68 -1.24 -6.41
CA SER A 50 11.92 -1.87 -6.86
C SER A 50 11.84 -3.40 -6.79
N PRO A 51 12.68 -4.12 -7.54
CA PRO A 51 12.90 -5.54 -7.35
C PRO A 51 13.29 -5.85 -5.89
N GLY A 52 12.59 -6.80 -5.27
CA GLY A 52 12.81 -7.20 -3.88
C GLY A 52 11.99 -6.43 -2.85
N ASP A 53 11.38 -5.29 -3.21
CA ASP A 53 10.43 -4.61 -2.32
C ASP A 53 9.18 -5.49 -2.09
N PRO A 54 8.53 -5.37 -0.91
CA PRO A 54 7.26 -6.05 -0.65
C PRO A 54 6.23 -5.76 -1.75
N LEU A 55 5.42 -6.76 -2.12
CA LEU A 55 4.36 -6.61 -3.11
C LEU A 55 3.37 -5.48 -2.79
N GLY A 56 3.21 -5.15 -1.50
CA GLY A 56 2.37 -4.03 -1.08
C GLY A 56 2.90 -2.65 -1.45
N CYS A 57 4.16 -2.51 -1.86
CA CYS A 57 4.75 -1.19 -2.11
C CYS A 57 4.45 -0.60 -3.48
N GLY A 58 3.99 -1.43 -4.43
CA GLY A 58 3.70 -0.97 -5.78
C GLY A 58 3.01 -2.03 -6.62
N LEU A 59 2.32 -1.57 -7.65
CA LEU A 59 1.64 -2.37 -8.65
C LEU A 59 2.58 -2.83 -9.75
N PHE A 60 3.57 -2.00 -10.07
CA PHE A 60 4.51 -2.22 -11.16
C PHE A 60 5.94 -2.25 -10.63
N THR A 61 6.73 -3.18 -11.15
CA THR A 61 8.12 -3.35 -10.74
C THR A 61 9.02 -2.59 -11.69
N VAL A 62 9.90 -1.73 -11.19
CA VAL A 62 10.86 -0.96 -12.00
C VAL A 62 12.28 -1.40 -11.66
N ASP A 63 12.98 -1.98 -12.62
CA ASP A 63 14.38 -2.33 -12.49
C ASP A 63 15.28 -1.19 -13.00
N CYS A 64 16.10 -0.68 -12.09
CA CYS A 64 17.06 0.41 -12.32
C CYS A 64 18.52 -0.08 -12.28
N SER A 65 18.75 -1.39 -12.37
CA SER A 65 20.10 -1.96 -12.37
C SER A 65 20.96 -1.45 -13.54
N GLU A 66 20.33 -1.13 -14.66
CA GLU A 66 20.95 -0.50 -15.83
C GLU A 66 20.62 1.01 -15.85
N PRO A 67 21.57 1.92 -15.53
CA PRO A 67 21.28 3.34 -15.39
C PRO A 67 20.71 4.01 -16.65
N ASP A 68 21.18 3.58 -17.82
CA ASP A 68 20.80 4.13 -19.13
C ASP A 68 19.60 3.40 -19.77
N GLY A 69 19.11 2.33 -19.14
CA GLY A 69 18.07 1.47 -19.69
C GLY A 69 17.17 0.86 -18.61
N PRO A 70 16.52 1.68 -17.76
CA PRO A 70 15.60 1.18 -16.76
C PRO A 70 14.41 0.50 -17.44
N LYS A 71 13.94 -0.59 -16.83
CA LYS A 71 12.86 -1.42 -17.37
C LYS A 71 11.72 -1.52 -16.38
N ILE A 72 10.51 -1.71 -16.90
CA ILE A 72 9.30 -1.85 -16.07
C ILE A 72 8.58 -3.15 -16.38
N GLN A 73 8.05 -3.80 -15.35
CA GLN A 73 7.19 -4.96 -15.46
C GLN A 73 5.77 -4.56 -15.10
N LEU A 74 4.84 -4.74 -16.05
CA LEU A 74 3.43 -4.40 -15.86
C LEU A 74 2.64 -5.50 -15.13
N LYS A 75 3.17 -6.72 -15.12
CA LYS A 75 2.62 -7.90 -14.47
C LYS A 75 3.73 -8.67 -13.77
N GLU A 76 3.46 -9.24 -12.60
CA GLU A 76 4.44 -10.08 -11.91
C GLU A 76 4.87 -11.25 -12.82
N GLY A 77 6.17 -11.39 -13.05
CA GLY A 77 6.72 -12.44 -13.92
C GLY A 77 6.45 -12.26 -15.43
N GLY A 78 5.83 -11.14 -15.85
CA GLY A 78 5.60 -10.80 -17.25
C GLY A 78 6.81 -10.19 -17.98
N TYR A 79 6.55 -9.65 -19.17
CA TYR A 79 7.56 -8.98 -20.00
C TYR A 79 8.12 -7.71 -19.35
N TRP A 80 9.41 -7.45 -19.60
CA TRP A 80 10.12 -6.24 -19.17
C TRP A 80 10.16 -5.23 -20.31
N TYR A 81 9.48 -4.10 -20.10
CA TYR A 81 9.34 -3.07 -21.11
C TYR A 81 10.36 -1.97 -20.93
N GLU A 82 10.88 -1.45 -22.03
CA GLU A 82 11.55 -0.15 -22.06
C GLU A 82 10.50 0.97 -21.91
N PHE A 83 10.81 1.97 -21.08
CA PHE A 83 9.96 3.15 -20.89
C PHE A 83 10.80 4.44 -20.94
N GLN A 84 10.13 5.59 -21.08
CA GLN A 84 10.81 6.88 -21.15
C GLN A 84 10.23 7.91 -20.20
N GLY A 85 11.12 8.77 -19.71
CA GLY A 85 10.78 9.92 -18.87
C GLY A 85 10.64 9.55 -17.39
N PRO A 86 10.17 10.52 -16.58
CA PRO A 86 10.04 10.34 -15.14
C PRO A 86 8.90 9.39 -14.80
N LEU A 87 9.06 8.65 -13.69
CA LEU A 87 7.95 7.90 -13.12
C LEU A 87 6.93 8.88 -12.55
N SER A 88 5.70 8.74 -13.02
CA SER A 88 4.56 9.53 -12.56
C SER A 88 3.30 8.69 -12.69
N ASN A 89 2.14 9.31 -12.51
CA ASN A 89 0.87 8.66 -12.78
C ASN A 89 0.65 8.34 -14.27
N SER A 90 1.53 8.79 -15.17
CA SER A 90 1.53 8.42 -16.58
C SER A 90 2.90 7.86 -16.97
N ILE A 91 2.92 6.62 -17.46
CA ILE A 91 4.12 5.92 -17.93
C ILE A 91 4.07 5.89 -19.45
N PHE A 92 5.15 6.27 -20.11
CA PHE A 92 5.27 6.14 -21.56
C PHE A 92 6.16 4.94 -21.90
N ILE A 93 5.54 3.87 -22.38
CA ILE A 93 6.21 2.67 -22.87
C ILE A 93 6.65 2.91 -24.30
N LYS A 94 7.91 2.58 -24.59
CA LYS A 94 8.48 2.64 -25.94
C LYS A 94 9.55 1.56 -26.05
N ASP A 95 9.09 0.37 -26.42
CA ASP A 95 9.92 -0.84 -26.45
C ASP A 95 10.36 -1.20 -27.86
N ARG A 96 11.67 -1.10 -28.12
CA ARG A 96 12.23 -1.35 -29.45
C ARG A 96 12.19 -2.83 -29.84
N ASN A 97 12.48 -3.72 -28.89
CA ASN A 97 12.50 -5.16 -29.18
C ASN A 97 11.09 -5.67 -29.51
N LEU A 98 10.10 -5.23 -28.75
CA LEU A 98 8.71 -5.55 -28.99
C LEU A 98 8.21 -4.94 -30.31
N ALA A 99 8.67 -3.73 -30.67
CA ALA A 99 8.40 -3.13 -31.98
C ALA A 99 8.97 -3.97 -33.13
N ASP A 100 10.24 -4.39 -33.02
CA ASP A 100 10.91 -5.21 -34.04
C ASP A 100 10.21 -6.57 -34.22
N ARG A 101 9.77 -7.20 -33.12
CA ARG A 101 9.01 -8.45 -33.17
C ARG A 101 7.64 -8.28 -33.80
N LEU A 102 6.94 -7.19 -33.46
CA LEU A 102 5.68 -6.83 -34.11
C LEU A 102 5.85 -6.59 -35.61
N GLU A 103 6.95 -6.00 -36.06
CA GLU A 103 7.19 -5.80 -37.48
C GLU A 103 7.47 -7.11 -38.21
N LYS A 104 8.23 -8.01 -37.58
CA LYS A 104 8.65 -9.29 -38.16
C LYS A 104 7.51 -10.30 -38.27
N ASP A 105 6.74 -10.48 -37.20
CA ASP A 105 5.61 -11.41 -37.15
C ASP A 105 4.47 -10.85 -36.31
N ARG A 106 3.52 -10.20 -37.00
CA ARG A 106 2.31 -9.64 -36.40
C ARG A 106 1.34 -10.69 -35.87
N CYS A 107 1.64 -11.98 -36.10
CA CYS A 107 0.80 -13.12 -35.78
C CYS A 107 1.43 -14.07 -34.76
N ASP A 108 2.53 -13.67 -34.13
CA ASP A 108 3.19 -14.44 -33.10
C ASP A 108 2.43 -14.34 -31.77
N GLY A 109 2.03 -15.50 -31.24
CA GLY A 109 1.32 -15.59 -29.97
C GLY A 109 2.12 -15.04 -28.79
N SER A 110 3.43 -15.21 -28.81
CA SER A 110 4.31 -14.70 -27.75
C SER A 110 4.31 -13.18 -27.69
N VAL A 111 4.16 -12.51 -28.84
CA VAL A 111 4.10 -11.05 -28.92
C VAL A 111 2.78 -10.54 -28.33
N PHE A 112 1.68 -11.26 -28.49
CA PHE A 112 0.40 -10.88 -27.87
C PHE A 112 0.39 -11.06 -26.36
N ASP A 113 1.06 -12.10 -25.85
CA ASP A 113 1.25 -12.27 -24.41
C ASP A 113 2.07 -11.09 -23.83
N ASP A 114 3.13 -10.68 -24.54
CA ASP A 114 3.97 -9.53 -24.17
C ASP A 114 3.27 -8.19 -24.37
N LEU A 115 2.24 -8.08 -25.21
CA LEU A 115 1.40 -6.88 -25.35
C LEU A 115 0.21 -6.88 -24.40
N SER A 116 -0.04 -8.00 -23.73
CA SER A 116 -1.24 -8.15 -22.91
C SER A 116 -1.17 -7.19 -21.74
N LEU A 117 -2.09 -6.22 -21.75
CA LEU A 117 -2.19 -5.25 -20.68
C LEU A 117 -2.63 -5.95 -19.39
N PRO A 118 -2.27 -5.40 -18.23
CA PRO A 118 -2.88 -5.83 -16.99
C PRO A 118 -4.40 -5.69 -17.13
N SER A 119 -5.13 -6.81 -17.04
CA SER A 119 -6.53 -6.71 -16.59
C SER A 119 -6.46 -5.96 -15.27
N ALA A 120 -7.32 -4.95 -15.06
CA ALA A 120 -7.36 -4.16 -13.83
C ALA A 120 -6.95 -5.07 -12.67
N PHE A 121 -5.72 -4.86 -12.16
CA PHE A 121 -5.11 -5.71 -11.14
C PHE A 121 -6.13 -5.88 -10.00
N PRO A 122 -6.05 -6.88 -9.12
CA PRO A 122 -7.11 -7.21 -8.14
C PRO A 122 -7.55 -6.10 -7.19
N ILE A 123 -7.07 -4.88 -7.37
CA ILE A 123 -7.50 -3.65 -6.74
C ILE A 123 -8.53 -2.92 -7.63
N PRO A 124 -9.82 -2.91 -7.23
CA PRO A 124 -10.92 -2.34 -8.03
C PRO A 124 -10.80 -0.84 -8.32
N GLU A 125 -9.90 -0.14 -7.63
CA GLU A 125 -9.81 1.32 -7.60
C GLU A 125 -8.66 1.88 -8.45
N VAL A 126 -7.97 1.03 -9.22
CA VAL A 126 -6.94 1.46 -10.17
C VAL A 126 -7.53 1.45 -11.56
N ALA A 127 -7.75 2.64 -12.11
CA ALA A 127 -8.04 2.76 -13.53
C ALA A 127 -6.73 2.83 -14.32
N LEU A 128 -6.60 1.91 -15.29
CA LEU A 128 -5.55 1.94 -16.29
C LEU A 128 -6.12 2.51 -17.59
N PHE A 129 -5.66 3.70 -17.97
CA PHE A 129 -6.05 4.30 -19.25
C PHE A 129 -4.95 4.11 -20.27
N THR A 130 -5.33 3.51 -21.39
CA THR A 130 -4.52 3.42 -22.59
C THR A 130 -5.44 3.23 -23.79
N HIS A 131 -4.96 3.57 -24.98
CA HIS A 131 -5.68 3.24 -26.21
C HIS A 131 -5.53 1.74 -26.44
N ASN A 132 -6.49 0.99 -25.95
CA ASN A 132 -6.51 -0.46 -26.05
C ASN A 132 -7.61 -0.95 -26.99
N HIS A 133 -7.41 -2.18 -27.44
CA HIS A 133 -8.41 -2.93 -28.17
C HIS A 133 -8.49 -4.35 -27.62
N THR A 134 -9.68 -4.94 -27.72
CA THR A 134 -9.89 -6.32 -27.28
C THR A 134 -9.48 -7.29 -28.38
N LEU A 135 -8.53 -8.15 -28.06
CA LEU A 135 -8.13 -9.29 -28.89
C LEU A 135 -8.82 -10.55 -28.39
N PHE A 136 -9.44 -11.30 -29.31
CA PHE A 136 -10.02 -12.61 -29.03
C PHE A 136 -9.05 -13.70 -29.48
N ILE A 137 -8.77 -14.65 -28.60
CA ILE A 137 -7.86 -15.76 -28.84
C ILE A 137 -8.69 -17.04 -28.84
N CYS A 138 -8.79 -17.69 -29.99
CA CYS A 138 -9.68 -18.84 -30.20
C CYS A 138 -8.88 -20.06 -30.69
N GLY A 139 -9.19 -21.24 -30.15
CA GLY A 139 -8.61 -22.52 -30.62
C GLY A 139 -9.23 -23.05 -31.92
N ALA A 140 -10.31 -22.44 -32.39
CA ALA A 140 -10.98 -22.78 -33.65
C ALA A 140 -11.30 -21.50 -34.43
N THR A 141 -11.39 -21.63 -35.76
CA THR A 141 -11.86 -20.55 -36.61
C THR A 141 -13.35 -20.31 -36.41
N LEU A 142 -13.72 -19.09 -36.09
CA LEU A 142 -15.11 -18.66 -35.94
C LEU A 142 -15.81 -18.53 -37.29
N ASP A 143 -17.11 -18.85 -37.33
CA ASP A 143 -17.95 -18.58 -38.48
C ASP A 143 -18.22 -17.07 -38.59
N LYS A 144 -17.80 -16.48 -39.71
CA LYS A 144 -17.93 -15.04 -39.97
C LYS A 144 -19.38 -14.57 -40.06
N ASN A 145 -20.33 -15.46 -40.38
CA ASN A 145 -21.76 -15.12 -40.38
C ASN A 145 -22.30 -14.98 -38.96
N SER A 146 -21.78 -15.78 -38.03
CA SER A 146 -22.12 -15.73 -36.62
C SER A 146 -21.47 -14.55 -35.89
N TYR A 147 -20.27 -14.14 -36.34
CA TYR A 147 -19.50 -13.04 -35.74
C TYR A 147 -19.00 -12.02 -36.78
N PRO A 148 -19.90 -11.30 -37.49
CA PRO A 148 -19.51 -10.37 -38.55
C PRO A 148 -18.70 -9.16 -38.06
N GLN A 149 -18.77 -8.85 -36.77
CA GLN A 149 -18.00 -7.78 -36.12
C GLN A 149 -16.50 -8.10 -36.02
N LEU A 150 -16.12 -9.38 -36.03
CA LEU A 150 -14.74 -9.85 -36.01
C LEU A 150 -14.22 -9.97 -37.44
N ASN A 151 -13.84 -8.83 -38.02
CA ASN A 151 -13.51 -8.76 -39.45
C ASN A 151 -12.02 -8.95 -39.73
N ASP A 152 -11.15 -8.68 -38.76
CA ASP A 152 -9.72 -8.86 -38.90
C ASP A 152 -9.27 -10.09 -38.11
N SER A 153 -8.54 -10.98 -38.79
CA SER A 153 -8.14 -12.26 -38.23
C SER A 153 -6.73 -12.62 -38.64
N CYS A 154 -6.01 -13.19 -37.69
CA CYS A 154 -4.64 -13.63 -37.84
C CYS A 154 -4.55 -15.08 -37.33
N ARG A 155 -3.90 -15.97 -38.07
CA ARG A 155 -3.81 -17.38 -37.73
C ARG A 155 -2.35 -17.77 -37.53
N ASN A 156 -2.07 -18.41 -36.40
CA ASN A 156 -0.76 -18.95 -36.10
C ASN A 156 -0.80 -20.48 -36.19
N ASP A 157 -0.11 -21.03 -37.20
CA ASP A 157 0.00 -22.46 -37.46
C ASP A 157 1.30 -23.08 -36.94
N THR A 158 2.13 -22.32 -36.21
CA THR A 158 3.42 -22.80 -35.69
C THR A 158 3.30 -23.72 -34.46
N ILE A 159 2.10 -23.80 -33.87
CA ILE A 159 1.81 -24.59 -32.67
C ILE A 159 1.05 -25.87 -33.05
N GLN A 160 1.18 -26.92 -32.23
CA GLN A 160 0.50 -28.20 -32.42
C GLN A 160 -1.04 -28.10 -32.49
N VAL A 161 -1.61 -27.02 -31.95
CA VAL A 161 -3.02 -26.62 -32.11
C VAL A 161 -3.02 -25.21 -32.73
N PRO A 162 -3.67 -25.00 -33.88
CA PRO A 162 -3.71 -23.70 -34.53
C PRO A 162 -4.53 -22.72 -33.70
N ILE A 163 -3.96 -21.55 -33.42
CA ILE A 163 -4.64 -20.47 -32.70
C ILE A 163 -5.03 -19.39 -33.70
N THR A 164 -6.27 -18.94 -33.63
CA THR A 164 -6.75 -17.81 -34.44
C THR A 164 -7.07 -16.63 -33.54
N TYR A 165 -6.50 -15.49 -33.89
CA TYR A 165 -6.66 -14.21 -33.22
C TYR A 165 -7.65 -13.37 -34.01
N TYR A 166 -8.59 -12.72 -33.32
CA TYR A 166 -9.59 -11.86 -33.94
C TYR A 166 -9.61 -10.49 -33.28
N MET A 167 -9.77 -9.44 -34.10
CA MET A 167 -10.08 -8.09 -33.65
C MET A 167 -11.45 -7.64 -34.15
N ALA A 168 -12.18 -6.96 -33.25
CA ALA A 168 -13.41 -6.29 -33.63
C ALA A 168 -13.12 -5.06 -34.49
N SER A 169 -14.03 -4.72 -35.42
CA SER A 169 -13.95 -3.43 -36.09
C SER A 169 -14.21 -2.30 -35.10
N SER A 170 -13.50 -1.17 -35.26
CA SER A 170 -13.65 0.03 -34.42
C SER A 170 -15.08 0.58 -34.33
N ASN A 171 -15.92 0.29 -35.34
CA ASN A 171 -17.30 0.78 -35.42
C ASN A 171 -18.34 -0.28 -35.01
N SER A 172 -17.90 -1.45 -34.56
CA SER A 172 -18.78 -2.56 -34.22
C SER A 172 -18.89 -2.74 -32.71
N SER A 173 -20.09 -3.05 -32.22
CA SER A 173 -20.26 -3.51 -30.85
C SER A 173 -19.55 -4.84 -30.67
N LEU A 174 -18.79 -5.00 -29.58
CA LEU A 174 -18.18 -6.28 -29.24
C LEU A 174 -19.24 -7.38 -29.09
N PRO A 175 -18.93 -8.64 -29.46
CA PRO A 175 -19.80 -9.76 -29.16
C PRO A 175 -20.07 -9.85 -27.65
N SER A 176 -21.36 -9.93 -27.27
CA SER A 176 -21.78 -10.17 -25.90
C SER A 176 -22.87 -11.24 -25.89
N PRO A 177 -22.62 -12.45 -25.35
CA PRO A 177 -21.37 -12.90 -24.71
C PRO A 177 -20.20 -13.07 -25.71
N PRO A 178 -18.94 -13.17 -25.22
CA PRO A 178 -17.79 -13.53 -26.05
C PRO A 178 -18.03 -14.84 -26.81
N PRO A 179 -17.40 -15.05 -27.99
CA PRO A 179 -17.50 -16.31 -28.70
C PRO A 179 -17.07 -17.50 -27.81
N PRO A 180 -17.70 -18.68 -27.97
CA PRO A 180 -17.39 -19.84 -27.16
C PRO A 180 -15.93 -20.29 -27.37
N GLU A 181 -15.31 -20.76 -26.29
CA GLU A 181 -13.91 -21.24 -26.29
C GLU A 181 -12.86 -20.19 -26.68
N CYS A 182 -13.22 -18.91 -26.64
CA CYS A 182 -12.28 -17.81 -26.86
C CYS A 182 -11.95 -17.07 -25.57
N ASN A 183 -10.66 -16.80 -25.36
CA ASN A 183 -10.19 -15.91 -24.31
C ASN A 183 -10.07 -14.48 -24.84
N THR A 184 -10.12 -13.49 -23.95
CA THR A 184 -9.95 -12.08 -24.31
C THR A 184 -8.77 -11.47 -23.57
N ILE A 185 -7.99 -10.67 -24.31
CA ILE A 185 -6.95 -9.82 -23.74
C ILE A 185 -7.13 -8.39 -24.24
N GLN A 186 -6.63 -7.42 -23.47
CA GLN A 186 -6.53 -6.04 -23.93
C GLN A 186 -5.11 -5.80 -24.45
N VAL A 187 -4.99 -5.23 -25.63
CA VAL A 187 -3.69 -4.91 -26.28
C VAL A 187 -3.64 -3.44 -26.68
N PRO A 188 -2.48 -2.77 -26.60
CA PRO A 188 -2.34 -1.39 -27.00
C PRO A 188 -2.40 -1.23 -28.54
N VAL A 189 -3.08 -0.18 -28.99
CA VAL A 189 -3.22 0.16 -30.42
C VAL A 189 -2.97 1.65 -30.65
N LEU A 190 -2.45 1.98 -31.82
CA LEU A 190 -2.44 3.35 -32.30
C LEU A 190 -3.88 3.79 -32.63
N PRO A 191 -4.24 5.06 -32.37
CA PRO A 191 -5.53 5.61 -32.78
C PRO A 191 -5.59 5.69 -34.32
N ALA A 192 -6.14 4.64 -34.94
CA ALA A 192 -6.29 4.49 -36.38
C ALA A 192 -7.73 4.06 -36.72
N GLN A 193 -8.17 4.37 -37.95
CA GLN A 193 -9.43 3.88 -38.50
C GLN A 193 -9.18 3.33 -39.91
N PRO A 194 -9.44 2.03 -40.19
CA PRO A 194 -9.89 0.99 -39.25
C PRO A 194 -8.76 0.50 -38.32
N ILE A 195 -9.13 0.02 -37.12
CA ILE A 195 -8.21 -0.71 -36.23
C ILE A 195 -8.00 -2.12 -36.80
N THR A 196 -6.76 -2.50 -37.04
CA THR A 196 -6.34 -3.83 -37.53
C THR A 196 -5.11 -4.33 -36.77
N PHE A 197 -4.64 -5.55 -37.06
CA PHE A 197 -3.36 -6.05 -36.53
C PHE A 197 -2.16 -5.13 -36.87
N SER A 198 -2.27 -4.32 -37.92
CA SER A 198 -1.26 -3.30 -38.24
C SER A 198 -1.25 -2.11 -37.27
N SER A 199 -2.34 -1.89 -36.54
CA SER A 199 -2.49 -0.82 -35.55
C SER A 199 -1.87 -1.16 -34.20
N LEU A 200 -1.47 -2.42 -33.97
CA LEU A 200 -0.75 -2.83 -32.75
C LEU A 200 0.56 -2.05 -32.60
N THR A 201 0.91 -1.72 -31.36
CA THR A 201 2.04 -0.85 -31.07
C THR A 201 2.78 -1.27 -29.80
N ALA A 202 4.10 -1.14 -29.84
CA ALA A 202 4.97 -1.20 -28.67
C ALA A 202 5.24 0.19 -28.06
N GLU A 203 4.59 1.23 -28.60
CA GLU A 203 4.60 2.59 -28.08
C GLU A 203 3.21 2.96 -27.57
N PHE A 204 3.05 3.10 -26.24
CA PHE A 204 1.78 3.41 -25.62
C PHE A 204 1.96 4.05 -24.24
N SER A 205 0.97 4.83 -23.81
CA SER A 205 0.93 5.40 -22.47
C SER A 205 0.02 4.58 -21.56
N LEU A 206 0.44 4.41 -20.31
CA LEU A 206 -0.38 3.87 -19.23
C LEU A 206 -0.59 4.95 -18.19
N GLN A 207 -1.83 5.37 -18.01
CA GLN A 207 -2.18 6.24 -16.91
C GLN A 207 -2.73 5.42 -15.75
N VAL A 208 -2.15 5.59 -14.57
CA VAL A 208 -2.53 4.93 -13.33
C VAL A 208 -3.25 5.96 -12.48
N LEU A 209 -4.57 5.80 -12.33
CA LEU A 209 -5.36 6.68 -11.49
C LEU A 209 -5.85 5.91 -10.28
N ASN A 210 -5.42 6.36 -9.09
CA ASN A 210 -6.01 5.97 -7.83
C ASN A 210 -6.27 7.22 -6.96
N LEU A 211 -7.54 7.48 -6.67
CA LEU A 211 -7.94 8.70 -5.96
C LEU A 211 -7.52 8.67 -4.49
N GLU A 212 -7.66 7.52 -3.83
CA GLU A 212 -7.34 7.38 -2.39
C GLU A 212 -5.86 7.64 -2.13
N CYS A 213 -5.00 7.08 -2.97
CA CYS A 213 -3.57 7.25 -2.88
C CYS A 213 -3.13 8.67 -3.25
N ASN A 214 -3.75 9.29 -4.26
CA ASN A 214 -3.47 10.69 -4.57
C ASN A 214 -3.79 11.61 -3.37
N ILE A 215 -4.92 11.36 -2.68
CA ILE A 215 -5.27 12.07 -1.44
C ILE A 215 -4.23 11.78 -0.34
N CYS A 216 -3.74 10.54 -0.23
CA CYS A 216 -2.71 10.16 0.73
C CYS A 216 -1.40 10.94 0.51
N HIS A 217 -0.92 11.02 -0.73
CA HIS A 217 0.27 11.79 -1.07
C HIS A 217 0.12 13.29 -0.78
N VAL A 218 -1.06 13.87 -1.02
CA VAL A 218 -1.36 15.27 -0.64
C VAL A 218 -1.26 15.48 0.88
N ARG A 219 -1.48 14.44 1.68
CA ARG A 219 -1.32 14.44 3.15
C ARG A 219 0.07 13.97 3.59
N GLU A 220 1.04 13.91 2.68
CA GLU A 220 2.40 13.44 2.95
C GLU A 220 2.47 12.00 3.49
N GLY A 221 1.45 11.19 3.19
CA GLY A 221 1.43 9.78 3.49
C GLY A 221 2.09 8.93 2.41
N GLU A 222 2.39 7.68 2.77
CA GLU A 222 2.87 6.63 1.89
C GLU A 222 1.71 5.67 1.57
N CYS A 223 1.53 5.39 0.28
CA CYS A 223 0.52 4.43 -0.17
C CYS A 223 1.10 3.03 -0.20
N LEU A 224 0.31 2.08 0.31
CA LEU A 224 0.61 0.66 0.18
C LEU A 224 -0.67 -0.14 -0.12
N VAL A 225 -0.46 -1.34 -0.64
CA VAL A 225 -1.51 -2.32 -0.95
C VAL A 225 -1.38 -3.44 0.06
N GLU A 226 -2.44 -3.66 0.82
CA GLU A 226 -2.52 -4.77 1.76
C GLU A 226 -3.81 -5.55 1.51
N GLU A 227 -3.68 -6.86 1.29
CA GLU A 227 -4.82 -7.75 0.99
C GLU A 227 -5.68 -7.25 -0.20
N GLY A 228 -5.04 -6.64 -1.20
CA GLY A 228 -5.71 -6.09 -2.38
C GLY A 228 -6.45 -4.77 -2.14
N LYS A 229 -6.22 -4.10 -1.01
CA LYS A 229 -6.82 -2.79 -0.68
C LYS A 229 -5.75 -1.73 -0.46
N PHE A 230 -6.08 -0.50 -0.81
CA PHE A 230 -5.22 0.64 -0.53
C PHE A 230 -5.22 0.97 0.96
N LYS A 231 -4.04 1.27 1.49
CA LYS A 231 -3.83 1.83 2.80
C LYS A 231 -2.91 3.03 2.67
N CYS A 232 -3.29 4.10 3.38
CA CYS A 232 -2.46 5.27 3.54
C CYS A 232 -1.79 5.19 4.90
N THR A 233 -0.49 4.91 4.92
CA THR A 233 0.30 5.08 6.15
C THR A 233 0.77 6.51 6.18
N THR A 234 0.28 7.29 7.14
CA THR A 234 0.92 8.58 7.41
C THR A 234 2.33 8.26 7.85
N ARG A 235 3.35 8.91 7.25
CA ARG A 235 4.63 9.00 7.95
C ARG A 235 4.28 9.52 9.32
N GLU A 236 4.55 8.76 10.36
CA GLU A 236 4.47 9.30 11.70
C GLU A 236 5.53 10.40 11.71
N ILE A 237 5.17 11.61 11.28
CA ILE A 237 5.82 12.78 11.80
C ILE A 237 5.53 12.57 13.27
N VAL A 238 6.58 12.23 14.01
CA VAL A 238 6.63 12.39 15.46
C VAL A 238 6.51 13.89 15.70
N HIS A 239 5.39 14.48 15.32
CA HIS A 239 4.82 15.63 15.94
C HIS A 239 4.49 15.12 17.33
N VAL A 240 5.49 15.24 18.19
CA VAL A 240 5.32 15.47 19.61
C VAL A 240 4.49 16.75 19.76
N ALA A 241 3.23 16.71 19.39
CA ALA A 241 2.29 17.81 19.48
C ALA A 241 0.93 17.18 19.79
N GLY A 242 0.81 16.69 21.03
CA GLY A 242 -0.48 16.24 21.51
C GLY A 242 -0.53 15.58 22.88
N ASP A 243 0.57 15.03 23.43
CA ASP A 243 0.46 14.29 24.72
C ASP A 243 1.61 14.54 25.70
N LYS A 244 2.25 15.71 25.64
CA LYS A 244 3.17 16.15 26.72
C LYS A 244 2.47 16.98 27.79
N GLN A 245 1.37 17.67 27.47
CA GLN A 245 0.62 18.50 28.42
C GLN A 245 -0.28 17.67 29.35
N LEU A 246 -0.86 16.55 28.87
CA LEU A 246 -1.73 15.71 29.68
C LEU A 246 -0.96 14.75 30.59
N LYS A 247 0.18 14.20 30.12
CA LYS A 247 1.11 13.40 30.94
C LYS A 247 1.78 14.20 32.06
N LEU A 248 2.05 15.49 31.86
CA LEU A 248 2.52 16.37 32.95
C LEU A 248 1.43 16.70 33.96
N MET A 249 0.16 16.81 33.53
CA MET A 249 -0.97 17.05 34.43
C MET A 249 -1.34 15.82 35.27
N LEU A 250 -1.30 14.60 34.71
CA LEU A 250 -1.52 13.38 35.51
C LEU A 250 -0.36 13.09 36.47
N GLY A 251 0.89 13.39 36.07
CA GLY A 251 2.07 13.25 36.92
C GLY A 251 2.10 14.21 38.12
N LEU A 252 1.60 15.45 37.93
CA LEU A 252 1.49 16.42 39.04
C LEU A 252 0.38 16.07 40.04
N VAL A 253 -0.75 15.53 39.57
CA VAL A 253 -1.86 15.12 40.46
C VAL A 253 -1.48 13.88 41.28
N GLY A 254 -0.72 12.94 40.69
CA GLY A 254 -0.21 11.76 41.40
C GLY A 254 0.83 12.11 42.48
N ALA A 255 1.80 12.96 42.16
CA ALA A 255 2.85 13.34 43.11
C ALA A 255 2.31 14.21 44.27
N ALA A 256 1.40 15.15 43.98
CA ALA A 256 0.77 15.96 45.02
C ALA A 256 -0.08 15.12 45.99
N SER A 257 -0.79 14.11 45.48
CA SER A 257 -1.61 13.20 46.32
C SER A 257 -0.75 12.40 47.31
N VAL A 258 0.37 11.84 46.85
CA VAL A 258 1.29 11.07 47.73
C VAL A 258 1.93 11.97 48.80
N ILE A 259 2.32 13.19 48.44
CA ILE A 259 2.88 14.16 49.39
C ILE A 259 1.83 14.59 50.42
N ILE A 260 0.58 14.86 50.00
CA ILE A 260 -0.50 15.23 50.91
C ILE A 260 -0.78 14.09 51.90
N VAL A 261 -0.85 12.84 51.43
CA VAL A 261 -1.07 11.68 52.30
C VAL A 261 0.10 11.49 53.28
N LEU A 262 1.35 11.64 52.83
CA LEU A 262 2.53 11.59 53.71
C LEU A 262 2.51 12.69 54.79
N VAL A 263 2.14 13.92 54.43
CA VAL A 263 2.03 15.04 55.37
C VAL A 263 0.93 14.76 56.41
N VAL A 264 -0.24 14.28 55.99
CA VAL A 264 -1.35 13.95 56.91
C VAL A 264 -0.93 12.84 57.88
N VAL A 265 -0.27 11.79 57.39
CA VAL A 265 0.24 10.69 58.22
C VAL A 265 1.29 11.20 59.22
N CYS A 266 2.26 12.00 58.77
CA CYS A 266 3.28 12.61 59.64
C CYS A 266 2.65 13.51 60.71
N CYS A 267 1.68 14.35 60.36
CA CYS A 267 0.94 15.19 61.30
C CYS A 267 0.17 14.35 62.34
N PHE A 268 -0.44 13.24 61.92
CA PHE A 268 -1.16 12.36 62.84
C PHE A 268 -0.20 11.67 63.84
N PHE A 269 0.97 11.21 63.36
CA PHE A 269 2.00 10.63 64.22
C PHE A 269 2.64 11.65 65.16
N TRP A 270 2.89 12.88 64.69
CA TRP A 270 3.38 13.97 65.53
C TRP A 270 2.38 14.37 66.60
N LYS A 271 1.09 14.53 66.26
CA LYS A 271 0.03 14.82 67.24
C LYS A 271 -0.07 13.73 68.30
N LYS A 272 0.07 12.45 67.90
CA LYS A 272 0.07 11.31 68.82
C LYS A 272 1.33 11.28 69.71
N ARG A 273 2.50 11.68 69.20
CA ARG A 273 3.72 11.83 70.02
C ARG A 273 3.62 12.98 71.02
N ILE A 274 3.06 14.13 70.62
CA ILE A 274 2.84 15.28 71.52
C ILE A 274 1.86 14.91 72.63
N GLN A 275 0.77 14.22 72.32
CA GLN A 275 -0.19 13.72 73.33
C GLN A 275 0.49 12.80 74.36
N LYS A 276 1.35 11.88 73.91
CA LYS A 276 2.14 11.04 74.83
C LYS A 276 3.09 11.87 75.70
N HIS A 277 3.72 12.89 75.13
CA HIS A 277 4.62 13.76 75.88
C HIS A 277 3.91 14.59 76.95
N GLN A 278 2.73 15.13 76.63
CA GLN A 278 1.89 15.87 77.59
C GLN A 278 1.34 14.96 78.71
N ILE A 279 0.99 13.71 78.40
CA ILE A 279 0.58 12.73 79.42
C ILE A 279 1.75 12.40 80.35
N VAL A 280 2.96 12.23 79.82
CA VAL A 280 4.17 11.97 80.63
C VAL A 280 4.57 13.19 81.47
N GLU A 281 4.50 14.41 80.92
CA GLU A 281 4.74 15.64 81.70
C GLU A 281 3.69 15.84 82.80
N ALA A 282 2.40 15.58 82.52
CA ALA A 282 1.35 15.66 83.52
C ALA A 282 1.55 14.60 84.62
N PHE A 283 2.04 13.42 84.27
CA PHE A 283 2.37 12.36 85.23
C PHE A 283 3.58 12.74 86.09
N LEU A 284 4.66 13.24 85.50
CA LEU A 284 5.86 13.70 86.23
C LEU A 284 5.57 14.89 87.15
N LYS A 285 4.67 15.79 86.74
CA LYS A 285 4.25 16.95 87.55
C LYS A 285 3.41 16.56 88.77
N ASN A 286 2.62 15.48 88.67
CA ASN A 286 1.76 15.02 89.77
C ASN A 286 2.46 14.06 90.73
N TYR A 287 3.44 13.28 90.26
CA TYR A 287 4.05 12.21 91.05
C TYR A 287 5.55 12.39 91.34
N GLY A 288 6.20 13.41 90.75
CA GLY A 288 7.62 13.71 90.94
C GLY A 288 8.56 12.69 90.28
N PRO A 289 9.83 13.05 90.02
CA PRO A 289 10.83 12.07 89.59
C PRO A 289 11.11 11.10 90.76
N LEU A 290 11.05 9.80 90.48
CA LEU A 290 11.44 8.72 91.41
C LEU A 290 12.89 8.88 91.89
#